data_AF-A0A9Q4E588-F1
#
_entry.id   AF-A0A9Q4E588-F1
#
_cell.length_a   1.000
_cell.length_b   1.000
_cell.length_c   1.000
_cell.angle_alpha   90.00
_cell.angle_beta   90.00
_cell.angle_gamma   90.00
#
_symmetry.space_group_name_H-M   'P 1'
#
loop_
_entity.id
_entity.type
_entity.pdbx_description
1 polymer ?
#
loop_
_entity_poly.entity_id
_entity_poly.type
_entity_poly.pdbx_seq_one_letter_code
_entity_poly.pdbx_strand_id
1 'polypeptide(L)'
;MSFRYPWFYAYPYEIRRPPASPANPDVFIRSAREASGLFADAQLILSRIAGSRELSHRILTAAEQSDKQSVKRLIKQMGVRHEVDTVFNPDGIYITLIGTQSRMILALRWSEDRNHFASIRL
;
A
#
# COMPACT_ATOMS: atom_id res chain seq x y z
N MET A 1 -8.30 -60.41 -12.31
CA MET A 1 -7.82 -59.27 -13.12
C MET A 1 -7.17 -58.27 -12.18
N SER A 2 -5.85 -58.13 -12.25
CA SER A 2 -5.07 -57.21 -11.40
C SER A 2 -4.60 -56.04 -12.27
N PHE A 3 -5.10 -54.84 -12.01
CA PHE A 3 -4.64 -53.63 -12.71
C PHE A 3 -3.37 -53.11 -12.04
N ARG A 4 -2.23 -53.23 -12.73
CA ARG A 4 -0.99 -52.55 -12.36
C ARG A 4 -1.15 -51.07 -12.67
N TYR A 5 -1.25 -50.24 -11.62
CA TYR A 5 -1.11 -48.80 -11.77
C TYR A 5 0.36 -48.45 -12.06
N PRO A 6 0.68 -47.73 -13.15
CA PRO A 6 2.03 -47.25 -13.37
C PRO A 6 2.33 -46.13 -12.37
N TRP A 7 3.44 -46.30 -11.65
CA TRP A 7 4.01 -45.28 -10.77
C TRP A 7 4.38 -44.07 -11.62
N PHE A 8 3.63 -42.97 -11.49
CA PHE A 8 4.04 -41.68 -12.02
C PHE A 8 5.17 -41.16 -11.13
N TYR A 9 6.41 -41.23 -11.63
CA TYR A 9 7.51 -40.45 -11.09
C TYR A 9 7.17 -38.97 -11.31
N ALA A 10 6.70 -38.32 -10.25
CA ALA A 10 6.62 -36.86 -10.21
C ALA A 10 8.06 -36.33 -10.19
N TYR A 11 8.60 -36.01 -11.36
CA TYR A 11 9.82 -35.23 -11.44
C TYR A 11 9.54 -33.88 -10.76
N PRO A 12 10.28 -33.51 -9.70
CA PRO A 12 10.17 -32.17 -9.15
C PRO A 12 10.64 -31.22 -10.23
N TYR A 13 9.69 -30.52 -10.86
CA TYR A 13 10.02 -29.41 -11.73
C TYR A 13 10.56 -28.31 -10.81
N GLU A 14 11.88 -28.28 -10.61
CA GLU A 14 12.53 -27.14 -10.01
C GLU A 14 12.21 -25.94 -10.89
N ILE A 15 11.33 -25.07 -10.41
CA ILE A 15 11.08 -23.77 -11.02
C ILE A 15 12.40 -23.01 -10.90
N ARG A 16 13.26 -23.13 -11.92
CA ARG A 16 14.46 -22.32 -12.08
C ARG A 16 13.99 -20.88 -12.22
N ARG A 17 13.96 -20.16 -11.10
CA ARG A 17 13.82 -18.71 -11.11
C ARG A 17 15.01 -18.16 -11.90
N PRO A 18 14.78 -17.28 -12.89
CA PRO A 18 15.89 -16.59 -13.54
C PRO A 18 16.83 -16.01 -12.47
N PRO A 19 18.16 -16.05 -12.67
CA PRO A 19 19.07 -15.40 -11.75
C PRO A 19 18.64 -13.94 -11.62
N ALA A 20 18.49 -13.47 -10.37
CA ALA A 20 18.14 -12.09 -10.11
C ALA A 20 19.15 -11.17 -10.80
N SER A 21 18.67 -10.11 -11.45
CA SER A 21 19.56 -9.10 -12.02
C SER A 21 20.51 -8.57 -10.93
N PRO A 22 21.78 -8.28 -11.25
CA PRO A 22 22.73 -7.79 -10.25
C PRO A 22 22.17 -6.54 -9.59
N ALA A 23 22.11 -6.55 -8.25
CA ALA A 23 21.64 -5.41 -7.48
C ALA A 23 22.57 -4.21 -7.73
N ASN A 24 21.98 -3.03 -7.93
CA ASN A 24 22.72 -1.78 -8.09
C ASN A 24 22.59 -0.92 -6.82
N PRO A 25 23.66 -0.78 -6.02
CA PRO A 25 23.63 0.02 -4.79
C PRO A 25 23.24 1.48 -5.02
N ASP A 26 23.63 2.09 -6.15
CA ASP A 26 23.29 3.48 -6.46
C ASP A 26 21.79 3.67 -6.68
N VAL A 27 21.11 2.69 -7.27
CA VAL A 27 19.64 2.70 -7.41
C VAL A 27 18.99 2.61 -6.04
N PHE A 28 19.49 1.74 -5.16
CA PHE A 28 18.96 1.58 -3.80
C PHE A 28 19.18 2.83 -2.93
N ILE A 29 20.35 3.47 -3.05
CA ILE A 29 20.64 4.73 -2.34
C ILE A 29 19.75 5.87 -2.87
N ARG A 30 19.55 5.98 -4.19
CA ARG A 30 18.65 6.98 -4.77
C ARG A 30 17.20 6.78 -4.33
N SER A 31 16.70 5.55 -4.32
CA SER A 31 15.33 5.28 -3.85
C SER A 31 15.17 5.61 -2.36
N ALA A 32 16.18 5.35 -1.52
CA ALA A 32 16.15 5.74 -0.11
C ALA A 32 16.14 7.27 0.10
N ARG A 33 16.92 8.01 -0.70
CA ARG A 33 16.91 9.49 -0.66
C ARG A 33 15.56 10.06 -1.08
N GLU A 34 14.95 9.52 -2.14
CA GLU A 34 13.62 9.93 -2.57
C GLU A 34 12.53 9.57 -1.53
N ALA A 35 12.62 8.37 -0.95
CA ALA A 35 11.71 7.92 0.09
C ALA A 35 11.71 8.84 1.32
N SER A 36 12.81 9.54 1.60
CA SER A 36 12.87 10.55 2.66
C SER A 36 11.93 11.73 2.39
N GLY A 37 11.75 12.12 1.12
CA GLY A 37 10.76 13.12 0.71
C GLY A 37 9.33 12.61 0.84
N LEU A 38 9.08 11.35 0.45
CA LEU A 38 7.78 10.70 0.69
C LEU A 38 7.46 10.61 2.18
N PHE A 39 8.47 10.37 3.03
CA PHE A 39 8.30 10.30 4.47
C PHE A 39 7.87 11.64 5.08
N ALA A 40 8.46 12.75 4.63
CA ALA A 40 8.06 14.08 5.10
C ALA A 40 6.58 14.37 4.78
N ASP A 41 6.14 14.01 3.57
CA ASP A 41 4.74 14.10 3.15
C ASP A 41 3.84 13.17 3.98
N ALA A 42 4.30 11.95 4.28
CA ALA A 42 3.58 11.03 5.16
C ALA A 42 3.40 11.59 6.57
N GLN A 43 4.45 12.15 7.16
CA GLN A 43 4.38 12.79 8.48
C GLN A 43 3.39 13.96 8.49
N LEU A 44 3.36 14.76 7.42
CA LEU A 44 2.39 15.83 7.27
C LEU A 44 0.95 15.28 7.21
N ILE A 45 0.68 14.25 6.42
CA ILE A 45 -0.64 13.61 6.34
C ILE A 45 -1.07 13.11 7.72
N LEU A 46 -0.22 12.33 8.38
CA LEU A 46 -0.50 11.73 9.68
C LEU A 46 -0.77 12.80 10.75
N SER A 47 0.06 13.85 10.80
CA SER A 47 -0.13 14.95 11.76
C SER A 47 -1.42 15.74 11.54
N ARG A 48 -1.82 15.97 10.27
CA ARG A 48 -3.08 16.66 9.94
C ARG A 48 -4.31 15.84 10.30
N ILE A 49 -4.28 14.53 10.03
CA ILE A 49 -5.36 13.61 10.41
C ILE A 49 -5.47 13.52 11.93
N ALA A 50 -4.36 13.22 12.62
CA ALA A 50 -4.35 13.10 14.08
C ALA A 50 -4.70 14.41 14.80
N GLY A 51 -4.33 15.56 14.22
CA GLY A 51 -4.59 16.88 14.79
C GLY A 51 -5.97 17.46 14.51
N SER A 52 -6.81 16.84 13.67
CA SER A 52 -8.12 17.38 13.30
C SER A 52 -9.20 16.31 13.22
N ARG A 53 -10.09 16.33 14.23
CA ARG A 53 -11.29 15.49 14.27
C ARG A 53 -12.23 15.79 13.10
N GLU A 54 -12.39 17.06 12.74
CA GLU A 54 -13.26 17.47 11.63
C GLU A 54 -12.75 16.91 10.29
N LEU A 55 -11.45 17.02 10.04
CA LEU A 55 -10.83 16.48 8.83
C LEU A 55 -10.95 14.95 8.79
N SER A 56 -10.69 14.29 9.92
CA SER A 56 -10.85 12.84 10.05
C SER A 56 -12.28 12.41 9.73
N HIS A 57 -13.28 13.11 10.26
CA HIS A 57 -14.68 12.83 9.97
C HIS A 57 -15.01 13.01 8.49
N ARG A 58 -14.53 14.08 7.84
CA ARG A 58 -14.77 14.29 6.39
C ARG A 58 -14.17 13.18 5.53
N ILE A 59 -12.97 12.69 5.89
CA ILE A 59 -12.33 11.57 5.19
C ILE A 59 -13.16 10.30 5.37
N LEU A 60 -13.58 10.00 6.61
CA LEU A 60 -14.42 8.84 6.91
C LEU A 60 -15.74 8.88 6.13
N THR A 61 -16.46 10.00 6.17
CA THR A 61 -17.73 10.17 5.45
C THR A 61 -17.55 9.99 3.94
N ALA A 62 -16.48 10.55 3.35
CA ALA A 62 -16.20 10.36 1.93
C ALA A 62 -15.86 8.90 1.59
N ALA A 63 -15.11 8.22 2.47
CA ALA A 63 -14.76 6.80 2.30
C ALA A 63 -15.99 5.88 2.44
N GLU A 64 -16.88 6.13 3.40
CA GLU A 64 -18.15 5.42 3.57
C GLU A 64 -19.03 5.53 2.31
N GLN A 65 -19.02 6.69 1.66
CA GLN A 65 -19.72 6.94 0.39
C GLN A 65 -18.99 6.38 -0.84
N SER A 66 -17.85 5.70 -0.65
CA SER A 66 -16.99 5.23 -1.74
C SER A 66 -16.47 6.32 -2.68
N ASP A 67 -16.43 7.58 -2.23
CA ASP A 67 -15.96 8.73 -3.01
C ASP A 67 -14.44 8.88 -2.94
N LYS A 68 -13.75 8.11 -3.79
CA LYS A 68 -12.29 8.16 -3.92
C LYS A 68 -11.75 9.53 -4.32
N GLN A 69 -12.50 10.30 -5.12
CA GLN A 69 -12.04 11.61 -5.58
C GLN A 69 -12.02 12.61 -4.42
N SER A 70 -13.05 12.61 -3.59
CA SER A 70 -13.09 13.47 -2.40
C SER A 70 -12.01 13.10 -1.40
N VAL A 71 -11.78 11.81 -1.12
CA VAL A 71 -10.70 11.37 -0.23
C VAL A 71 -9.33 11.83 -0.75
N LYS A 72 -9.03 11.59 -2.04
CA LYS A 72 -7.78 12.03 -2.68
C LYS A 72 -7.62 13.55 -2.63
N ARG A 73 -8.69 14.31 -2.86
CA ARG A 73 -8.70 15.78 -2.78
C ARG A 73 -8.40 16.28 -1.36
N LEU A 74 -9.06 15.71 -0.35
CA LEU A 74 -8.85 16.07 1.06
C LEU A 74 -7.40 15.83 1.48
N ILE A 75 -6.79 14.73 1.06
CA ILE A 75 -5.38 14.44 1.34
C ILE A 75 -4.46 15.39 0.58
N LYS A 76 -4.71 15.68 -0.70
CA LYS A 76 -3.91 16.68 -1.45
C LYS A 76 -3.97 18.07 -0.82
N GLN A 77 -5.12 18.48 -0.28
CA GLN A 77 -5.29 19.76 0.41
C GLN A 77 -4.42 19.92 1.67
N MET A 78 -3.84 18.83 2.19
CA MET A 78 -2.91 18.89 3.33
C MET A 78 -1.55 19.51 2.98
N GLY A 79 -1.27 19.74 1.70
CA GLY A 79 0.00 20.31 1.22
C GLY A 79 1.04 19.27 0.78
N VAL A 80 0.58 18.04 0.49
CA VAL A 80 1.40 16.94 -0.01
C VAL A 80 1.97 17.30 -1.38
N ARG A 81 3.27 17.08 -1.58
CA ARG A 81 3.98 17.43 -2.82
C ARG A 81 3.95 16.30 -3.83
N HIS A 82 3.99 15.06 -3.36
CA HIS A 82 4.05 13.87 -4.22
C HIS A 82 2.66 13.42 -4.67
N GLU A 83 2.63 12.56 -5.67
CA GLU A 83 1.39 11.94 -6.10
C GLU A 83 0.86 10.99 -5.01
N VAL A 84 -0.46 11.02 -4.82
CA VAL A 84 -1.16 10.23 -3.83
C VAL A 84 -2.23 9.38 -4.51
N ASP A 85 -2.29 8.12 -4.15
CA ASP A 85 -3.42 7.24 -4.41
C ASP A 85 -4.00 6.69 -3.11
N THR A 86 -5.27 6.32 -3.13
CA THR A 86 -6.00 5.89 -1.93
C THR A 86 -6.91 4.71 -2.22
N VAL A 87 -6.75 3.66 -1.42
CA VAL A 87 -7.64 2.50 -1.38
C VAL A 87 -8.19 2.40 0.02
N PHE A 88 -9.49 2.16 0.15
CA PHE A 88 -10.11 2.00 1.46
C PHE A 88 -11.19 0.93 1.42
N ASN A 89 -11.45 0.35 2.57
CA ASN A 89 -12.56 -0.55 2.83
C ASN A 89 -13.24 -0.09 4.14
N PRO A 90 -14.31 -0.77 4.60
CA PRO A 90 -14.96 -0.41 5.85
C PRO A 90 -14.06 -0.45 7.09
N ASP A 91 -12.90 -1.11 7.04
CA ASP A 91 -12.01 -1.29 8.19
C ASP A 91 -10.88 -0.25 8.26
N GLY A 92 -10.51 0.34 7.12
CA GLY A 92 -9.44 1.34 7.06
C GLY A 92 -9.12 1.87 5.67
N ILE A 93 -8.05 2.67 5.62
CA ILE A 93 -7.51 3.32 4.43
C ILE A 93 -6.03 3.02 4.26
N TYR A 94 -5.65 2.86 3.00
CA TYR A 94 -4.29 2.77 2.52
C TYR A 94 -4.04 4.00 1.65
N ILE A 95 -3.04 4.78 2.04
CA ILE A 95 -2.59 5.97 1.33
C ILE A 95 -1.23 5.65 0.73
N THR A 96 -1.16 5.61 -0.59
CA THR A 96 0.06 5.32 -1.33
C THR A 96 0.65 6.64 -1.84
N LEU A 97 1.84 6.97 -1.35
CA LEU A 97 2.67 8.04 -1.87
C LEU A 97 3.60 7.47 -2.94
N ILE A 98 3.59 8.09 -4.12
CA ILE A 98 4.28 7.58 -5.31
C ILE A 98 5.42 8.53 -5.66
N GLY A 99 6.64 8.01 -5.61
CA GLY A 99 7.84 8.62 -6.18
C GLY A 99 8.26 7.91 -7.47
N THR A 100 9.32 8.43 -8.08
CA THR A 100 9.89 7.92 -9.34
C THR A 100 10.61 6.59 -9.15
N GLN A 101 11.27 6.40 -8.01
CA GLN A 101 12.07 5.21 -7.66
C GLN A 101 11.65 4.59 -6.32
N SER A 102 10.69 5.20 -5.63
CA SER A 102 10.23 4.80 -4.30
C SER A 102 8.72 4.90 -4.18
N ARG A 103 8.17 4.11 -3.25
CA ARG A 103 6.74 4.12 -2.90
C ARG A 103 6.64 3.96 -1.39
N MET A 104 5.76 4.73 -0.77
CA MET A 104 5.45 4.62 0.65
C MET A 104 3.95 4.36 0.82
N ILE A 105 3.60 3.42 1.69
CA ILE A 105 2.21 3.03 1.91
C ILE A 105 1.91 3.23 3.39
N LEU A 106 0.94 4.09 3.68
CA LEU A 106 0.42 4.33 5.01
C LEU A 106 -0.88 3.56 5.15
N ALA A 107 -0.96 2.68 6.14
CA ALA A 107 -2.17 1.95 6.46
C ALA A 107 -2.72 2.51 7.78
N LEU A 108 -3.96 3.03 7.75
CA LEU A 108 -4.67 3.53 8.93
C LEU A 108 -5.99 2.80 9.11
N ARG A 109 -6.24 2.31 10.32
CA ARG A 109 -7.50 1.65 10.70
C ARG A 109 -8.48 2.65 11.30
N TRP A 110 -9.77 2.42 11.11
CA TRP A 110 -10.84 3.18 11.78
C TRP A 110 -11.98 2.31 12.32
N SER A 111 -11.97 1.01 12.05
CA SER A 111 -12.90 0.05 12.64
C SER A 111 -12.17 -0.82 13.67
N GLU A 112 -12.79 -1.03 14.83
CA GLU A 112 -12.30 -1.95 15.86
C GLU A 112 -12.86 -3.38 15.72
N ASP A 113 -13.92 -3.55 14.94
CA ASP A 113 -14.76 -4.75 14.94
C ASP A 113 -14.25 -5.91 14.07
N ARG A 114 -13.25 -5.71 13.21
CA ARG A 114 -12.83 -6.73 12.22
C ARG A 114 -11.32 -6.88 12.10
N ASN A 115 -10.85 -8.13 12.20
CA ASN A 115 -9.44 -8.52 12.11
C ASN A 115 -8.89 -8.55 10.65
N HIS A 116 -9.56 -7.88 9.70
CA HIS A 116 -9.26 -7.94 8.26
C HIS A 116 -8.45 -6.77 7.72
N PHE A 117 -7.92 -5.91 8.60
CA PHE A 117 -7.12 -4.76 8.20
C PHE A 117 -5.96 -5.13 7.25
N ALA A 118 -5.36 -6.31 7.43
CA ALA A 118 -4.27 -6.83 6.57
C ALA A 118 -4.72 -7.40 5.19
N SER A 119 -6.02 -7.45 4.89
CA SER A 119 -6.55 -8.11 3.69
C SER A 119 -6.80 -7.18 2.50
N ILE A 120 -6.52 -5.88 2.62
CA ILE A 120 -6.63 -4.96 1.48
C ILE A 120 -5.52 -5.29 0.49
N ARG A 121 -5.92 -5.73 -0.71
CA ARG A 121 -5.01 -5.92 -1.84
C ARG A 121 -4.63 -4.56 -2.41
N LEU A 122 -3.35 -4.22 -2.30
CA LEU A 122 -2.69 -3.03 -2.83
C LEU A 122 -2.33 -3.18 -4.31
#